data_AF-A0A968A4U0-F1
#
_entry.id   AF-A0A968A4U0-F1
#
_cell.length_a   1.000
_cell.length_b   1.000
_cell.length_c   1.000
_cell.angle_alpha   90.00
_cell.angle_beta   90.00
_cell.angle_gamma   90.00
#
_symmetry.space_group_name_H-M   'P 1'
#
loop_
_entity.id
_entity.type
_entity.pdbx_description
1 polymer ?
#
loop_
_entity_poly.entity_id
_entity_poly.type
_entity_poly.pdbx_seq_one_letter_code
_entity_poly.pdbx_strand_id
1 'polypeptide(L)'
;MAMTKPAIAFLQEHGHKSLVSLGCGRQINRIDNHIRLMIALNLNYYVGIDCGPWIEPVSPNLFVDPDGVTELLSGYYQGKPRKFRDAIKVFPETWVEELKDIHCAVVVCQRVYPDCRWEEVIFSMTPKLVLQEDLHGCERQQLRGKKYVRTWAEKKYYGLRPYKPWPIFPGEYNLLLWRRRDFQVDGIEEGRWKTLRRLREWVIG
;
A
#
# COMPACT_ATOMS: atom_id res chain seq x y z
N MET A 1 31.94 5.81 10.37
CA MET A 1 30.61 5.16 10.46
C MET A 1 29.62 6.05 9.76
N ALA A 2 28.98 5.60 8.68
CA ALA A 2 27.89 6.36 8.08
C ALA A 2 26.73 6.44 9.09
N MET A 3 26.16 7.62 9.33
CA MET A 3 24.96 7.73 10.15
C MET A 3 23.83 6.95 9.46
N THR A 4 23.32 5.92 10.13
CA THR A 4 22.17 5.14 9.63
C THR A 4 20.99 6.09 9.49
N LYS A 5 20.38 6.15 8.29
CA LYS A 5 19.25 7.03 8.04
C LYS A 5 18.05 6.62 8.91
N PRO A 6 17.26 7.59 9.46
CA PRO A 6 16.17 7.29 10.39
C PRO A 6 15.14 6.27 9.88
N ALA A 7 14.76 6.36 8.61
CA ALA A 7 13.81 5.42 7.99
C ALA A 7 14.36 3.99 7.95
N ILE A 8 15.65 3.84 7.59
CA ILE A 8 16.32 2.54 7.50
C ILE A 8 16.40 1.92 8.89
N ALA A 9 16.87 2.67 9.88
CA ALA A 9 16.96 2.20 11.25
C ALA A 9 15.59 1.75 11.80
N PHE A 10 14.55 2.54 11.56
CA PHE A 10 13.19 2.19 11.98
C PHE A 10 12.68 0.91 11.31
N LEU A 11 12.86 0.77 10.00
CA LEU A 11 12.38 -0.39 9.26
C LEU A 11 13.22 -1.66 9.51
N GLN A 12 14.49 -1.53 9.85
CA GLN A 12 15.29 -2.67 10.31
C GLN A 12 14.71 -3.28 11.59
N GLU A 13 14.19 -2.46 12.50
CA GLU A 13 13.58 -2.93 13.75
C GLU A 13 12.12 -3.36 13.56
N HIS A 14 11.35 -2.59 12.79
CA HIS A 14 9.88 -2.69 12.76
C HIS A 14 9.29 -3.08 11.41
N GLY A 15 10.11 -3.34 10.39
CA GLY A 15 9.67 -3.59 9.02
C GLY A 15 8.64 -4.72 8.90
N HIS A 16 8.85 -5.82 9.62
CA HIS A 16 7.94 -6.97 9.65
C HIS A 16 6.54 -6.67 10.21
N LYS A 17 6.35 -5.51 10.86
CA LYS A 17 5.07 -4.99 11.39
C LYS A 17 4.63 -3.69 10.69
N SER A 18 5.26 -3.34 9.58
CA SER A 18 5.07 -2.05 8.90
C SER A 18 4.43 -2.23 7.53
N LEU A 19 3.43 -1.38 7.25
CA LEU A 19 3.03 -1.04 5.89
C LEU A 19 3.85 0.18 5.45
N VAL A 20 4.54 0.07 4.32
CA VAL A 20 5.40 1.13 3.78
C VAL A 20 4.74 1.74 2.54
N SER A 21 4.37 3.01 2.63
CA SER A 21 3.80 3.80 1.54
C SER A 21 4.87 4.62 0.84
N LEU A 22 5.22 4.20 -0.38
CA LEU A 22 6.20 4.83 -1.24
C LEU A 22 5.56 5.96 -2.07
N GLY A 23 6.21 7.12 -2.11
CA GLY A 23 5.72 8.30 -2.82
C GLY A 23 4.46 8.88 -2.19
N CYS A 24 4.38 8.87 -0.85
CA CYS A 24 3.17 9.31 -0.18
C CYS A 24 2.90 10.80 -0.33
N GLY A 25 3.88 11.67 -0.62
CA GLY A 25 3.73 13.12 -0.82
C GLY A 25 2.97 13.82 0.29
N ARG A 26 2.50 15.04 0.05
CA ARG A 26 1.86 15.87 1.10
C ARG A 26 0.64 15.25 1.79
N GLN A 27 0.01 14.23 1.20
CA GLN A 27 -1.26 13.68 1.65
C GLN A 27 -1.31 12.17 1.44
N ILE A 28 -1.86 11.46 2.42
CA ILE A 28 -2.16 10.03 2.29
C ILE A 28 -3.51 9.90 1.62
N ASN A 29 -3.50 9.40 0.39
CA ASN A 29 -4.71 9.12 -0.38
C ASN A 29 -5.22 7.71 -0.07
N ARG A 30 -6.53 7.48 -0.25
CA ARG A 30 -7.17 6.15 -0.23
C ARG A 30 -6.87 5.30 1.00
N ILE A 31 -6.80 5.98 2.15
CA ILE A 31 -6.36 5.40 3.42
C ILE A 31 -7.16 4.17 3.87
N ASP A 32 -8.41 3.99 3.44
CA ASP A 32 -9.21 2.80 3.76
C ASP A 32 -8.52 1.49 3.34
N ASN A 33 -7.94 1.44 2.14
CA ASN A 33 -7.23 0.26 1.67
C ASN A 33 -6.00 -0.03 2.54
N HIS A 34 -5.30 1.03 2.96
CA HIS A 34 -4.14 0.92 3.81
C HIS A 34 -4.52 0.43 5.21
N ILE A 35 -5.57 0.99 5.80
CA ILE A 35 -6.09 0.60 7.12
C ILE A 35 -6.53 -0.87 7.11
N ARG A 36 -7.21 -1.32 6.06
CA ARG A 36 -7.61 -2.74 5.94
C ARG A 36 -6.42 -3.66 5.88
N LEU A 37 -5.39 -3.31 5.10
CA LEU A 37 -4.16 -4.09 5.03
C LEU A 37 -3.46 -4.13 6.40
N MET A 38 -3.44 -3.01 7.11
CA MET A 38 -2.91 -2.95 8.46
C MET A 38 -3.68 -3.85 9.42
N ILE A 39 -5.02 -3.82 9.40
CA ILE A 39 -5.84 -4.63 10.31
C ILE A 39 -5.77 -6.12 9.95
N ALA A 40 -5.94 -6.45 8.66
CA ALA A 40 -5.94 -7.83 8.19
C ALA A 40 -4.61 -8.54 8.44
N LEU A 41 -3.50 -7.80 8.46
CA LEU A 41 -2.17 -8.33 8.73
C LEU A 41 -1.65 -8.00 10.13
N ASN A 42 -2.50 -7.40 10.99
CA ASN A 42 -2.15 -6.97 12.35
C ASN A 42 -0.83 -6.17 12.41
N LEU A 43 -0.72 -5.16 11.55
CA LEU A 43 0.44 -4.27 11.43
C LEU A 43 0.32 -3.12 12.43
N ASN A 44 1.47 -2.71 12.96
CA ASN A 44 1.54 -1.69 14.01
C ASN A 44 1.89 -0.31 13.48
N TYR A 45 2.52 -0.23 12.29
CA TYR A 45 3.08 1.00 11.79
C TYR A 45 2.66 1.28 10.35
N TYR A 46 2.28 2.52 10.11
CA TYR A 46 2.15 3.09 8.78
C TYR A 46 3.38 3.95 8.51
N VAL A 47 4.19 3.56 7.53
CA VAL A 47 5.46 4.23 7.22
C VAL A 47 5.34 4.98 5.90
N GLY A 48 5.28 6.31 5.94
CA GLY A 48 5.31 7.16 4.75
C GLY A 48 6.73 7.50 4.32
N ILE A 49 7.06 7.21 3.07
CA ILE A 49 8.37 7.46 2.46
C ILE A 49 8.19 8.41 1.28
N ASP A 50 8.91 9.52 1.29
CA ASP A 50 9.05 10.41 0.15
C ASP A 50 10.33 11.25 0.28
N CYS A 51 10.79 11.79 -0.85
CA CYS A 51 11.87 12.77 -0.89
C CYS A 51 11.45 13.94 -1.81
N GLY A 52 10.94 15.02 -1.20
CA GLY A 52 10.25 16.10 -1.91
C GLY A 52 9.25 16.80 -1.00
N PRO A 53 8.61 17.93 -1.38
CA PRO A 53 8.18 18.97 -0.44
C PRO A 53 7.11 18.49 0.54
N TRP A 54 7.64 18.04 1.68
CA TRP A 54 7.16 17.75 3.03
C TRP A 54 5.77 17.12 3.15
N ILE A 55 5.76 15.83 3.50
CA ILE A 55 4.63 15.24 4.22
C ILE A 55 4.60 15.92 5.60
N GLU A 56 3.50 16.59 5.94
CA GLU A 56 3.30 17.06 7.32
C GLU A 56 2.77 15.90 8.16
N PRO A 57 3.58 15.30 9.06
CA PRO A 57 3.25 14.01 9.68
C PRO A 57 2.00 14.04 10.57
N VAL A 58 1.55 15.24 10.96
CA VAL A 58 0.44 15.48 11.88
C VAL A 58 -0.33 16.75 11.49
N SER A 59 -0.61 16.91 10.19
CA SER A 59 -1.47 18.01 9.72
C SER A 59 -2.94 17.58 9.73
N PRO A 60 -3.89 18.47 10.05
CA PRO A 60 -5.29 18.24 9.72
C PRO A 60 -5.51 17.97 8.21
N ASN A 61 -4.55 18.40 7.37
CA ASN A 61 -4.58 18.21 5.92
C ASN A 61 -3.89 16.93 5.43
N LEU A 62 -3.44 16.05 6.34
CA LEU A 62 -2.77 14.79 5.99
C LEU A 62 -3.69 13.87 5.16
N PHE A 63 -5.00 13.99 5.36
CA PHE A 63 -6.03 13.27 4.61
C PHE A 63 -6.80 14.25 3.73
N VAL A 64 -7.19 13.79 2.53
CA VAL A 64 -8.04 14.55 1.60
C VAL A 64 -9.44 14.80 2.18
N ASP A 65 -9.95 13.88 2.99
CA ASP A 65 -11.24 13.97 3.70
C ASP A 65 -11.04 13.64 5.19
N PRO A 66 -10.67 14.64 6.02
CA PRO A 66 -10.34 14.40 7.43
C PRO A 66 -11.51 13.86 8.27
N ASP A 67 -12.73 14.27 7.95
CA ASP A 67 -13.94 13.87 8.68
C ASP A 67 -14.33 12.43 8.34
N GLY A 68 -14.38 12.10 7.04
CA GLY A 68 -14.64 10.74 6.58
C GLY A 68 -13.58 9.75 7.08
N VAL A 69 -12.31 10.17 7.17
CA VAL A 69 -11.23 9.33 7.73
C VAL A 69 -11.38 9.15 9.24
N THR A 70 -11.79 10.19 9.97
CA THR A 70 -12.04 10.09 11.42
C THR A 70 -13.17 9.11 11.72
N GLU A 71 -14.26 9.16 10.96
CA GLU A 71 -15.38 8.21 11.08
C GLU A 71 -14.93 6.77 10.78
N LEU A 72 -14.22 6.58 9.66
CA LEU A 72 -13.68 5.28 9.26
C LEU A 72 -12.76 4.67 10.33
N LEU A 73 -11.80 5.47 10.82
CA LEU A 73 -10.88 5.05 11.87
C LEU A 73 -11.60 4.74 13.18
N SER A 74 -12.66 5.48 13.51
CA SER A 74 -13.47 5.19 14.69
C SER A 74 -14.17 3.84 14.58
N GLY A 75 -14.64 3.46 13.38
CA GLY A 75 -15.19 2.13 13.13
C GLY A 75 -14.17 1.01 13.35
N TYR A 76 -12.98 1.13 12.76
CA TYR A 76 -11.93 0.10 12.85
C TYR A 76 -11.22 0.04 14.21
N TYR A 77 -11.05 1.17 14.89
CA TYR A 77 -10.29 1.27 16.14
C TYR A 77 -11.19 1.46 17.37
N GLN A 78 -12.45 1.02 17.32
CA GLN A 78 -13.40 1.03 18.45
C GLN A 78 -13.52 2.41 19.11
N GLY A 79 -13.72 3.45 18.29
CA GLY A 79 -13.82 4.84 18.73
C GLY A 79 -12.50 5.50 19.11
N LYS A 80 -11.34 4.87 18.84
CA LYS A 80 -10.00 5.40 19.17
C LYS A 80 -9.16 5.71 17.91
N PRO A 81 -9.58 6.66 17.05
CA PRO A 81 -8.86 6.97 15.81
C PRO A 81 -7.43 7.50 16.03
N ARG A 82 -7.13 8.03 17.23
CA ARG A 82 -5.76 8.46 17.62
C ARG A 82 -4.73 7.34 17.54
N LYS A 83 -5.12 6.08 17.81
CA LYS A 83 -4.21 4.93 17.73
C LYS A 83 -3.53 4.81 16.37
N PHE A 84 -4.29 5.06 15.30
CA PHE A 84 -3.74 5.06 13.96
C PHE A 84 -2.80 6.25 13.73
N ARG A 85 -3.16 7.44 14.20
CA ARG A 85 -2.31 8.63 14.08
C ARG A 85 -0.96 8.43 14.76
N ASP A 86 -0.94 7.80 15.94
CA ASP A 86 0.29 7.49 16.67
C ASP A 86 1.15 6.42 15.97
N ALA A 87 0.51 5.52 15.21
CA ALA A 87 1.14 4.50 14.40
C ALA A 87 1.78 5.03 13.10
N ILE A 88 1.43 6.24 12.67
CA ILE A 88 2.04 6.88 11.50
C ILE A 88 3.47 7.31 11.83
N LYS A 89 4.39 6.97 10.93
CA LYS A 89 5.80 7.34 10.92
C LYS A 89 6.13 7.82 9.52
N VAL A 90 6.72 8.99 9.41
CA VAL A 90 6.93 9.65 8.12
C VAL A 90 8.37 10.07 8.01
N PHE A 91 8.98 9.79 6.86
CA PHE A 91 10.38 10.09 6.59
C PHE A 91 10.49 10.88 5.27
N PRO A 92 10.30 12.22 5.31
CA PRO A 92 10.19 13.09 4.13
C PRO A 92 11.52 13.40 3.40
N GLU A 93 12.61 12.80 3.86
CA GLU A 93 13.97 12.97 3.31
C GLU A 93 14.59 11.63 2.90
N THR A 94 13.76 10.60 2.72
CA THR A 94 14.21 9.26 2.37
C THR A 94 13.81 8.94 0.94
N TRP A 95 14.81 8.69 0.09
CA TRP A 95 14.57 8.19 -1.25
C TRP A 95 14.14 6.73 -1.19
N VAL A 96 13.23 6.32 -2.06
CA VAL A 96 12.70 4.95 -2.09
C VAL A 96 13.84 3.95 -2.32
N GLU A 97 14.79 4.28 -3.19
CA GLU A 97 15.94 3.48 -3.56
C GLU A 97 16.83 3.11 -2.37
N GLU A 98 16.79 3.91 -1.29
CA GLU A 98 17.57 3.67 -0.07
C GLU A 98 16.97 2.57 0.81
N LEU A 99 15.74 2.15 0.52
CA LEU A 99 15.09 1.03 1.19
C LEU A 99 15.45 -0.31 0.57
N LYS A 100 16.39 -0.34 -0.37
CA LYS A 100 16.88 -1.59 -0.95
C LYS A 100 17.38 -2.53 0.16
N ASP A 101 16.93 -3.78 0.08
CA ASP A 101 17.21 -4.85 1.05
C ASP A 101 16.65 -4.61 2.47
N ILE A 102 15.81 -3.59 2.67
CA ILE A 102 15.15 -3.31 3.94
C ILE A 102 13.77 -3.96 3.97
N HIS A 103 13.61 -4.98 4.83
CA HIS A 103 12.38 -5.76 4.89
C HIS A 103 11.16 -4.91 5.31
N CYS A 104 9.99 -5.20 4.71
CA CYS A 104 8.70 -4.75 5.23
C CYS A 104 7.59 -5.79 5.04
N ALA A 105 6.47 -5.65 5.75
CA ALA A 105 5.33 -6.56 5.61
C ALA A 105 4.51 -6.28 4.35
N VAL A 106 4.24 -5.00 4.07
CA VAL A 106 3.42 -4.54 2.96
C VAL A 106 4.06 -3.32 2.32
N VAL A 107 4.03 -3.25 0.99
CA VAL A 107 4.34 -2.04 0.25
C VAL A 107 3.06 -1.48 -0.37
N VAL A 108 2.91 -0.16 -0.30
CA VAL A 108 1.97 0.61 -1.11
C VAL A 108 2.78 1.52 -2.03
N CYS A 109 2.55 1.42 -3.33
CA CYS A 109 3.00 2.40 -4.31
C CYS A 109 1.88 3.43 -4.49
N GLN A 110 2.01 4.57 -3.80
CA GLN A 110 0.97 5.59 -3.80
C GLN A 110 1.12 6.56 -4.97
N ARG A 111 2.33 6.99 -5.29
CA ARG A 111 2.66 7.82 -6.46
C ARG A 111 4.02 7.44 -6.99
N VAL A 112 4.11 7.22 -8.29
CA VAL A 112 5.35 6.87 -8.98
C VAL A 112 5.46 7.78 -10.19
N TYR A 113 6.55 8.53 -10.30
CA TYR A 113 6.80 9.30 -11.52
C TYR A 113 6.88 8.34 -12.71
N PRO A 114 6.36 8.70 -13.90
CA PRO A 114 6.27 7.81 -15.06
C PRO A 114 7.59 7.12 -15.47
N ASP A 115 8.73 7.73 -15.13
CA ASP A 115 10.08 7.28 -15.47
C ASP A 115 10.76 6.51 -14.32
N CYS A 116 10.17 6.49 -13.12
CA CYS A 116 10.69 5.77 -11.96
C CYS A 116 10.27 4.29 -12.00
N ARG A 117 11.23 3.42 -11.69
CA ARG A 117 11.08 1.96 -11.67
C ARG A 117 11.55 1.42 -10.33
N TRP A 118 10.61 1.17 -9.41
CA TRP A 118 10.92 0.68 -8.06
C TRP A 118 10.82 -0.82 -7.92
N GLU A 119 10.61 -1.58 -9.00
CA GLU A 119 10.42 -3.02 -8.96
C GLU A 119 11.54 -3.73 -8.20
N GLU A 120 12.80 -3.39 -8.48
CA GLU A 120 13.95 -4.02 -7.81
C GLU A 120 14.00 -3.72 -6.31
N VAL A 121 13.72 -2.47 -5.93
CA VAL A 121 13.64 -2.05 -4.54
C VAL A 121 12.52 -2.83 -3.85
N ILE A 122 11.31 -2.82 -4.40
CA ILE A 122 10.15 -3.53 -3.86
C ILE A 122 10.43 -5.03 -3.71
N PHE A 123 11.11 -5.65 -4.68
CA PHE A 123 11.47 -7.07 -4.57
C PHE A 123 12.48 -7.33 -3.46
N SER A 124 13.46 -6.46 -3.28
CA SER A 124 14.46 -6.56 -2.22
C SER A 124 13.85 -6.34 -0.81
N MET A 125 12.83 -5.49 -0.70
CA MET A 125 12.08 -5.27 0.54
C MET A 125 11.23 -6.49 0.96
N THR A 126 11.07 -7.48 0.07
CA THR A 126 10.37 -8.76 0.29
C THR A 126 8.96 -8.70 0.93
N PRO A 127 8.08 -7.73 0.57
CA PRO A 127 6.75 -7.63 1.14
C PRO A 127 5.88 -8.85 0.85
N LYS A 128 4.94 -9.13 1.76
CA LYS A 128 3.90 -10.15 1.56
C LYS A 128 2.87 -9.69 0.52
N LEU A 129 2.54 -8.40 0.55
CA LEU A 129 1.58 -7.76 -0.34
C LEU A 129 2.15 -6.46 -0.89
N VAL A 130 1.89 -6.19 -2.17
CA VAL A 130 2.18 -4.91 -2.82
C VAL A 130 0.88 -4.33 -3.37
N LEU A 131 0.55 -3.12 -2.95
CA LEU A 131 -0.60 -2.37 -3.42
C LEU A 131 -0.15 -1.30 -4.40
N GLN A 132 -0.68 -1.27 -5.62
CA GLN A 132 -0.44 -0.16 -6.55
C GLN A 132 -1.71 0.68 -6.67
N GLU A 133 -1.63 1.94 -6.26
CA GLU A 133 -2.80 2.82 -6.20
C GLU A 133 -2.86 3.84 -7.34
N ASP A 134 -1.77 4.51 -7.71
CA ASP A 134 -1.79 5.49 -8.79
C ASP A 134 -1.68 4.84 -10.17
N LEU A 135 -2.69 5.09 -11.02
CA LEU A 135 -2.87 4.50 -12.36
C LEU A 135 -2.19 5.31 -13.48
N HIS A 136 -1.26 6.22 -13.15
CA HIS A 136 -0.46 6.96 -14.15
C HIS A 136 1.04 6.65 -14.11
N GLY A 137 1.46 5.73 -13.25
CA GLY A 137 2.86 5.31 -13.12
C GLY A 137 3.04 3.99 -12.35
N CYS A 138 2.24 3.73 -11.31
CA CYS A 138 2.39 2.49 -10.53
C CYS A 138 1.97 1.25 -11.33
N GLU A 139 0.95 1.36 -12.18
CA GLU A 139 0.50 0.30 -13.08
C GLU A 139 1.55 -0.09 -14.12
N ARG A 140 2.49 0.81 -14.43
CA ARG A 140 3.60 0.51 -15.33
C ARG A 140 4.58 -0.46 -14.70
N GLN A 141 4.66 -0.52 -13.37
CA GLN A 141 5.63 -1.38 -12.69
C GLN A 141 5.29 -2.86 -12.89
N GLN A 142 6.27 -3.63 -13.36
CA GLN A 142 6.05 -5.03 -13.75
C GLN A 142 6.40 -6.02 -12.62
N LEU A 143 5.39 -6.35 -11.82
CA LEU A 143 5.50 -7.32 -10.71
C LEU A 143 5.08 -8.75 -11.10
N ARG A 144 4.39 -8.92 -12.25
CA ARG A 144 3.92 -10.23 -12.76
C ARG A 144 5.09 -11.17 -13.05
N GLY A 145 4.89 -12.47 -12.82
CA GLY A 145 5.80 -13.53 -13.29
C GLY A 145 7.05 -13.75 -12.44
N LYS A 146 7.46 -12.77 -11.63
CA LYS A 146 8.61 -12.87 -10.71
C LYS A 146 8.21 -13.63 -9.43
N LYS A 147 8.12 -12.95 -8.28
CA LYS A 147 7.75 -13.56 -6.99
C LYS A 147 6.27 -13.38 -6.62
N TYR A 148 5.53 -12.60 -7.41
CA TYR A 148 4.18 -12.17 -7.09
C TYR A 148 3.15 -12.67 -8.10
N VAL A 149 1.92 -12.81 -7.62
CA VAL A 149 0.73 -13.10 -8.41
C VAL A 149 -0.28 -11.98 -8.19
N ARG A 150 -0.97 -11.59 -9.27
CA ARG A 150 -2.06 -10.62 -9.17
C ARG A 150 -3.23 -11.25 -8.42
N THR A 151 -3.73 -10.52 -7.44
CA THR A 151 -4.92 -10.88 -6.66
C THR A 151 -6.08 -10.10 -7.23
N TRP A 152 -7.12 -10.80 -7.66
CA TRP A 152 -8.39 -10.18 -8.05
C TRP A 152 -9.28 -10.30 -6.82
N ALA A 153 -9.25 -9.29 -5.94
CA ALA A 153 -10.26 -9.24 -4.88
C ALA A 153 -11.62 -9.00 -5.53
N GLU A 154 -12.67 -9.63 -4.98
CA GLU A 154 -14.05 -9.38 -5.39
C GLU A 154 -14.36 -7.88 -5.34
N LYS A 155 -15.16 -7.40 -6.30
CA LYS A 155 -15.61 -6.00 -6.35
C LYS A 155 -16.30 -5.66 -5.03
N LYS A 156 -15.79 -4.68 -4.29
CA LYS A 156 -16.49 -4.13 -3.12
C LYS A 156 -16.65 -2.62 -3.30
N TYR A 157 -17.90 -2.18 -3.23
CA TYR A 157 -18.29 -0.77 -3.32
C TYR A 157 -18.26 -0.17 -1.92
N TYR A 158 -17.61 0.98 -1.78
CA TYR A 158 -17.51 1.68 -0.50
C TYR A 158 -17.92 3.13 -0.66
N GLY A 159 -18.69 3.64 0.30
CA GLY A 159 -19.27 4.99 0.29
C GLY A 159 -18.26 6.13 0.49
N LEU A 160 -17.02 5.99 0.04
CA LEU A 160 -16.01 7.05 0.02
C LEU A 160 -15.90 7.64 -1.39
N ARG A 161 -15.63 8.96 -1.48
CA ARG A 161 -15.44 9.62 -2.77
C ARG A 161 -14.09 9.21 -3.38
N PRO A 162 -14.06 8.61 -4.59
CA PRO A 162 -12.80 8.26 -5.25
C PRO A 162 -12.00 9.53 -5.58
N TYR A 163 -10.67 9.47 -5.43
CA TYR A 163 -9.76 10.57 -5.77
C TYR A 163 -9.88 11.03 -7.24
N LYS A 164 -10.30 10.14 -8.15
CA LYS A 164 -10.77 10.45 -9.50
C LYS A 164 -11.89 9.47 -9.89
N PRO A 165 -13.17 9.87 -9.92
CA PRO A 165 -14.25 9.00 -10.34
C PRO A 165 -14.07 8.62 -11.81
N TRP A 166 -14.14 7.33 -12.14
CA TRP A 166 -14.16 6.89 -13.53
C TRP A 166 -15.61 6.82 -14.02
N PRO A 167 -16.02 7.58 -15.07
CA PRO A 167 -17.43 7.75 -15.44
C PRO A 167 -18.16 6.45 -15.81
N ILE A 168 -17.42 5.49 -16.38
CA ILE A 168 -17.95 4.21 -16.87
C ILE A 168 -18.21 3.24 -15.70
N PHE A 169 -17.56 3.49 -14.57
CA PHE A 169 -17.38 2.53 -13.50
C PHE A 169 -17.39 3.27 -12.15
N PRO A 170 -18.58 3.71 -11.69
CA PRO A 170 -18.72 4.49 -10.46
C PRO A 170 -18.42 3.60 -9.25
N GLY A 171 -17.19 3.65 -8.75
CA GLY A 171 -16.70 2.89 -7.59
C GLY A 171 -15.16 2.98 -7.51
N GLU A 172 -14.56 2.62 -6.38
CA GLU A 172 -13.10 2.52 -6.30
C GLU A 172 -12.63 1.25 -7.03
N TYR A 173 -12.27 1.36 -8.30
CA TYR A 173 -11.69 0.28 -9.12
C TYR A 173 -10.21 0.02 -8.85
N ASN A 174 -9.70 0.49 -7.73
CA ASN A 174 -8.28 0.50 -7.53
C ASN A 174 -7.82 -0.81 -6.89
N LEU A 175 -6.51 -1.00 -6.81
CA LEU A 175 -5.81 -2.16 -6.25
C LEU A 175 -5.46 -3.23 -7.29
N LEU A 176 -4.38 -2.98 -8.03
CA LEU A 176 -3.49 -4.08 -8.39
C LEU A 176 -2.83 -4.54 -7.09
N LEU A 177 -3.49 -5.45 -6.38
CA LEU A 177 -2.93 -6.11 -5.21
C LEU A 177 -2.10 -7.30 -5.68
N TRP A 178 -0.80 -7.23 -5.50
CA TRP A 178 0.12 -8.32 -5.78
C TRP A 178 0.43 -9.05 -4.49
N ARG A 179 0.26 -10.36 -4.51
CA ARG A 179 0.54 -11.25 -3.39
C ARG A 179 1.79 -12.06 -3.67
N ARG A 180 2.68 -12.18 -2.69
CA ARG A 180 3.84 -13.06 -2.78
C ARG A 180 3.35 -14.52 -2.87
N ARG A 181 3.94 -15.33 -3.76
CA ARG A 181 3.41 -16.67 -4.09
C ARG A 181 3.33 -17.63 -2.90
N ASP A 182 4.24 -17.50 -1.95
CA ASP A 182 4.35 -18.29 -0.72
C ASP A 182 3.47 -17.75 0.42
N PHE A 183 2.83 -16.59 0.25
CA PHE A 183 1.98 -15.98 1.26
C PHE A 183 0.52 -16.38 1.02
N GLN A 184 -0.05 -17.17 1.93
CA GLN A 184 -1.47 -17.49 1.95
C GLN A 184 -2.20 -16.59 2.96
N VAL A 185 -3.37 -16.11 2.57
CA VAL A 185 -4.30 -15.40 3.43
C VAL A 185 -5.51 -16.30 3.55
N ASP A 186 -5.75 -16.83 4.76
CA ASP A 186 -6.97 -17.56 5.05
C ASP A 186 -8.17 -16.64 4.75
N GLY A 187 -9.04 -17.06 3.82
CA GLY A 187 -10.19 -16.27 3.37
C GLY A 187 -10.09 -15.58 2.01
N ILE A 188 -9.01 -15.76 1.23
CA ILE A 188 -8.94 -15.31 -0.19
C ILE A 188 -9.12 -16.46 -1.20
N GLU A 189 -9.15 -17.71 -0.75
CA GLU A 189 -9.34 -18.88 -1.63
C GLU A 189 -10.23 -19.95 -1.00
N GLU A 190 -11.54 -19.76 -1.00
CA GLU A 190 -12.45 -20.91 -0.91
C GLU A 190 -13.78 -20.62 -1.64
N GLY A 191 -13.91 -21.13 -2.87
CA GLY A 191 -15.16 -20.99 -3.62
C GLY A 191 -15.08 -21.25 -5.14
N ARG A 192 -15.09 -22.53 -5.54
CA ARG A 192 -15.58 -23.07 -6.83
C ARG A 192 -14.93 -22.70 -8.18
N TRP A 193 -13.94 -21.80 -8.29
CA TRP A 193 -13.45 -21.34 -9.61
C TRP A 193 -11.97 -21.64 -9.94
N LYS A 194 -11.33 -22.60 -9.26
CA LYS A 194 -9.93 -23.00 -9.53
C LYS A 194 -9.70 -23.46 -10.98
N THR A 195 -10.69 -24.05 -11.64
CA THR A 195 -10.54 -24.64 -12.98
C THR A 195 -10.64 -23.59 -14.10
N LEU A 196 -11.49 -22.58 -13.96
CA LEU A 196 -11.68 -21.52 -14.97
C LEU A 196 -10.52 -20.52 -15.01
N ARG A 197 -9.81 -20.34 -13.89
CA ARG A 197 -8.70 -19.39 -13.79
C ARG A 197 -7.45 -19.84 -14.57
N ARG A 198 -7.16 -21.15 -14.61
CA ARG A 198 -6.04 -21.70 -15.43
C ARG A 198 -6.24 -21.46 -16.93
N LEU A 199 -7.49 -21.40 -17.41
CA LEU A 199 -7.79 -21.14 -18.82
C LEU A 199 -7.62 -19.67 -19.21
N ARG A 200 -7.97 -18.71 -18.34
CA ARG A 200 -7.80 -17.27 -18.62
C ARG A 200 -6.34 -16.81 -18.57
N GLU A 201 -5.51 -17.42 -17.72
CA GLU A 201 -4.09 -17.11 -17.66
C GLU A 201 -3.31 -17.57 -18.92
N TRP A 202 -3.88 -18.49 -19.71
CA TRP A 202 -3.32 -18.98 -20.97
C TRP A 202 -3.74 -18.17 -22.20
N VAL A 203 -4.94 -17.59 -22.20
CA VAL A 203 -5.54 -16.92 -23.37
C VAL A 203 -5.15 -15.45 -23.47
N ILE A 204 -4.66 -14.83 -22.39
CA ILE A 204 -4.35 -13.40 -22.33
C ILE A 204 -2.88 -13.19 -21.91
N GLY A 205 -1.96 -13.91 -22.58
CA GLY A 205 -0.51 -13.82 -22.39
C GLY A 205 -0.03 -12.41 -22.13
#